data_AF-A0A853AWM6-F1
#
_entry.id   AF-A0A853AWM6-F1
#
_cell.length_a   1.000
_cell.length_b   1.000
_cell.length_c   1.000
_cell.angle_alpha   90.00
_cell.angle_beta   90.00
_cell.angle_gamma   90.00
#
_symmetry.space_group_name_H-M   'P 1'
#
loop_
_entity.id
_entity.type
_entity.pdbx_description
1 polymer ?
#
loop_
_entity_poly.entity_id
_entity_poly.type
_entity_poly.pdbx_seq_one_letter_code
_entity_poly.pdbx_strand_id
1 'polypeptide(L)'
;MTSSSRQAGGGTLFTEPFLVVSRRARLSGMANEFAVLDQHGKPLGAVVEADRSALRKTLRTLTNSDRFRPHCFEVRDSGGSVVLKVRAHDSRFLVTRADGTPIGAIAADGRTRFTFSARGRTVGTLQDRGGGGYGLTGASGTEVARATKTLHGALRETFTGGDHYVVEVFAQLTDPLASLVIAAALTLGTALRPTW
;
A
#
# COMPACT_ATOMS: atom_id res chain seq x y z
N MET A 1 -2.77 33.11 -23.27
CA MET A 1 -2.34 31.73 -23.64
C MET A 1 -2.16 30.97 -22.35
N THR A 2 -2.95 29.93 -22.16
CA THR A 2 -3.11 29.19 -20.90
C THR A 2 -1.89 28.29 -20.65
N SER A 3 -1.20 28.51 -19.53
CA SER A 3 -0.16 27.61 -19.04
C SER A 3 -0.83 26.34 -18.50
N SER A 4 -0.90 25.28 -19.30
CA SER A 4 -1.16 23.93 -18.79
C SER A 4 0.06 23.48 -18.00
N SER A 5 0.03 23.69 -16.67
CA SER A 5 0.89 22.96 -15.75
C SER A 5 0.49 21.49 -15.83
N ARG A 6 1.16 20.73 -16.70
CA ARG A 6 1.15 19.27 -16.61
C ARG A 6 1.62 18.93 -15.21
N GLN A 7 0.78 18.24 -14.47
CA GLN A 7 1.04 17.76 -13.12
C GLN A 7 2.28 16.86 -13.19
N ALA A 8 3.47 17.44 -13.00
CA ALA A 8 4.72 16.71 -12.90
C ALA A 8 4.61 15.90 -11.61
N GLY A 9 4.46 14.58 -11.74
CA GLY A 9 4.47 13.68 -10.61
C GLY A 9 5.74 13.86 -9.80
N GLY A 10 5.63 13.85 -8.46
CA GLY A 10 6.76 14.16 -7.60
C GLY A 10 7.83 13.06 -7.55
N GLY A 11 7.64 11.93 -8.25
CA GLY A 11 8.68 10.92 -8.44
C GLY A 11 8.95 10.04 -7.21
N THR A 12 8.04 10.02 -6.25
CA THR A 12 8.10 9.18 -5.03
C THR A 12 6.74 8.55 -4.75
N LEU A 13 6.73 7.53 -3.88
CA LEU A 13 5.50 6.87 -3.43
C LEU A 13 4.47 7.81 -2.79
N PHE A 14 4.89 8.96 -2.24
CA PHE A 14 4.02 9.88 -1.51
C PHE A 14 3.58 11.09 -2.32
N THR A 15 4.30 11.39 -3.40
CA THR A 15 4.09 12.61 -4.18
C THR A 15 3.55 12.32 -5.59
N GLU A 16 3.64 11.07 -6.04
CA GLU A 16 3.12 10.67 -7.35
C GLU A 16 1.58 10.54 -7.32
N PRO A 17 0.87 11.13 -8.29
CA PRO A 17 -0.59 11.01 -8.37
C PRO A 17 -1.06 9.62 -8.79
N PHE A 18 -0.24 8.84 -9.50
CA PHE A 18 -0.60 7.50 -9.97
C PHE A 18 0.47 6.50 -9.55
N LEU A 19 0.07 5.52 -8.73
CA LEU A 19 0.89 4.39 -8.35
C LEU A 19 0.33 3.12 -9.01
N VAL A 20 1.12 2.53 -9.91
CA VAL A 20 0.80 1.28 -10.58
C VAL A 20 1.51 0.15 -9.85
N VAL A 21 0.73 -0.70 -9.18
CA VAL A 21 1.24 -1.87 -8.47
C VAL A 21 1.22 -3.07 -9.41
N SER A 22 2.40 -3.67 -9.64
CA SER A 22 2.57 -4.85 -10.49
C SER A 22 3.14 -6.03 -9.70
N ARG A 23 2.43 -7.17 -9.74
CA ARG A 23 2.87 -8.44 -9.14
C ARG A 23 3.95 -9.16 -9.96
N ARG A 24 4.08 -8.84 -11.25
CA ARG A 24 4.94 -9.57 -12.20
C ARG A 24 6.29 -8.90 -12.42
N ALA A 25 6.39 -7.59 -12.20
CA ALA A 25 7.65 -6.86 -12.15
C ALA A 25 8.38 -7.21 -10.83
N ARG A 26 8.95 -8.42 -10.76
CA ARG A 26 9.84 -8.80 -9.66
C ARG A 26 11.14 -8.01 -9.83
N LEU A 27 11.47 -7.16 -8.86
CA LEU A 27 12.70 -6.36 -8.90
C LEU A 27 13.92 -7.18 -8.47
N SER A 28 13.75 -8.23 -7.65
CA SER A 28 14.88 -9.01 -7.11
C SER A 28 14.69 -10.53 -7.06
N GLY A 29 13.78 -11.11 -7.85
CA GLY A 29 13.61 -12.57 -7.94
C GLY A 29 13.07 -13.24 -6.66
N MET A 30 12.79 -12.48 -5.61
CA MET A 30 12.17 -12.95 -4.38
C MET A 30 10.69 -13.28 -4.61
N ALA A 31 10.24 -14.40 -4.03
CA ALA A 31 8.81 -14.70 -3.96
C ALA A 31 8.16 -13.69 -2.99
N ASN A 32 7.09 -13.01 -3.43
CA ASN A 32 6.29 -12.05 -2.66
C ASN A 32 6.78 -10.58 -2.63
N GLU A 33 7.41 -10.13 -3.73
CA GLU A 33 7.68 -8.72 -4.00
C GLU A 33 6.74 -8.18 -5.08
N PHE A 34 6.23 -6.96 -4.89
CA PHE A 34 5.40 -6.21 -5.85
C PHE A 34 6.09 -4.89 -6.17
N ALA A 35 6.31 -4.58 -7.45
CA ALA A 35 6.84 -3.28 -7.83
C ALA A 35 5.73 -2.22 -7.81
N VAL A 36 6.10 -1.00 -7.43
CA VAL A 36 5.27 0.20 -7.55
C VAL A 36 5.91 1.11 -8.57
N LEU A 37 5.17 1.40 -9.64
CA LEU A 37 5.62 2.19 -10.79
C LEU A 37 4.77 3.46 -10.89
N ASP A 38 5.25 4.46 -11.62
CA ASP A 38 4.41 5.57 -12.07
C ASP A 38 3.57 5.17 -13.30
N GLN A 39 2.72 6.09 -13.76
CA GLN A 39 1.90 5.92 -14.96
C GLN A 39 2.70 5.70 -16.27
N HIS A 40 4.01 5.98 -16.26
CA HIS A 40 4.92 5.80 -17.39
C HIS A 40 5.81 4.55 -17.25
N GLY A 41 5.61 3.75 -16.18
CA GLY A 41 6.37 2.54 -15.91
C GLY A 41 7.72 2.78 -15.22
N LYS A 42 8.02 3.99 -14.76
CA LYS A 42 9.24 4.27 -13.98
C LYS A 42 9.08 3.69 -12.56
N PRO A 43 10.10 3.01 -12.01
CA PRO A 43 10.03 2.49 -10.65
C PRO A 43 10.01 3.62 -9.61
N LEU A 44 9.03 3.54 -8.71
CA LEU A 44 8.88 4.43 -7.55
C LEU A 44 9.25 3.72 -6.24
N GLY A 45 9.15 2.39 -6.21
CA GLY A 45 9.44 1.58 -5.03
C GLY A 45 8.93 0.16 -5.15
N ALA A 46 8.82 -0.50 -4.01
CA ALA A 46 8.35 -1.89 -3.92
C ALA A 46 7.63 -2.17 -2.61
N VAL A 47 6.76 -3.18 -2.61
CA VAL A 47 6.24 -3.80 -1.40
C VAL A 47 6.78 -5.21 -1.32
N VAL A 48 7.41 -5.53 -0.20
CA VAL A 48 7.97 -6.86 0.07
C VAL A 48 7.27 -7.44 1.28
N GLU A 49 6.76 -8.67 1.16
CA GLU A 49 6.38 -9.43 2.35
C GLU A 49 7.65 -9.90 3.06
N ALA A 50 7.93 -9.33 4.22
CA ALA A 50 9.08 -9.68 5.04
C ALA A 50 8.83 -11.05 5.70
N ASP A 51 9.21 -12.13 4.99
CA ASP A 51 9.31 -13.43 5.63
C ASP A 51 10.46 -13.40 6.63
N ARG A 52 10.17 -13.74 7.90
CA ARG A 52 11.17 -13.70 8.99
C ARG A 52 12.38 -14.63 8.76
N SER A 53 12.42 -15.43 7.70
CA SER A 53 13.51 -16.39 7.44
C SER A 53 14.89 -15.76 7.24
N ALA A 54 15.00 -14.50 6.81
CA ALA A 54 16.32 -13.83 6.69
C ALA A 54 16.91 -13.36 8.04
N LEU A 55 16.06 -13.16 9.07
CA LEU A 55 16.48 -12.71 10.41
C LEU A 55 16.70 -13.86 11.40
N ARG A 56 16.45 -15.12 11.00
CA ARG A 56 16.63 -16.32 11.84
C ARG A 56 17.93 -17.07 11.59
N LYS A 57 19.03 -16.38 11.25
CA LYS A 57 20.34 -17.04 11.23
C LYS A 57 21.04 -17.11 12.59
N THR A 58 20.53 -16.48 13.65
CA THR A 58 21.24 -16.51 14.96
C THR A 58 20.40 -16.59 16.24
N LEU A 59 19.05 -16.63 16.20
CA LEU A 59 18.25 -16.67 17.44
C LEU A 59 17.17 -17.76 17.45
N ARG A 60 17.57 -19.02 17.21
CA ARG A 60 16.70 -20.19 17.43
C ARG A 60 17.15 -21.01 18.63
N THR A 61 17.20 -20.36 19.77
CA THR A 61 17.12 -21.01 21.07
C THR A 61 16.00 -20.32 21.83
N LEU A 62 14.91 -21.07 22.07
CA LEU A 62 13.78 -20.71 22.93
C LEU A 62 12.80 -19.70 22.26
N THR A 63 11.69 -20.19 21.70
CA THR A 63 10.35 -20.16 22.32
C THR A 63 9.36 -20.87 21.40
N ASN A 64 8.65 -21.85 21.96
CA ASN A 64 7.48 -22.48 21.36
C ASN A 64 6.31 -21.48 21.41
N SER A 65 5.95 -20.88 20.27
CA SER A 65 4.75 -20.02 20.14
C SER A 65 4.25 -20.08 18.70
N ASP A 66 3.89 -21.29 18.27
CA ASP A 66 3.28 -21.55 16.96
C ASP A 66 1.75 -21.56 17.12
N ARG A 67 1.11 -20.39 16.93
CA ARG A 67 -0.28 -20.36 16.43
C ARG A 67 -0.81 -19.05 15.82
N PHE A 68 -0.04 -17.96 15.77
CA PHE A 68 -0.45 -16.73 15.08
C PHE A 68 0.76 -16.04 14.45
N ARG A 69 0.89 -16.12 13.11
CA ARG A 69 1.96 -15.47 12.35
C ARG A 69 1.43 -14.19 11.70
N PRO A 70 1.73 -12.99 12.23
CA PRO A 70 1.32 -11.75 11.58
C PRO A 70 2.09 -11.56 10.27
N HIS A 71 1.37 -11.27 9.18
CA HIS A 71 2.00 -10.90 7.90
C HIS A 71 2.67 -9.53 8.07
N CYS A 72 3.95 -9.45 7.74
CA CYS A 72 4.73 -8.22 7.82
C CYS A 72 5.10 -7.78 6.40
N PHE A 73 4.80 -6.54 6.07
CA PHE A 73 5.14 -5.94 4.79
C PHE A 73 6.07 -4.76 5.00
N GLU A 74 7.05 -4.64 4.11
CA GLU A 74 7.92 -3.48 4.01
C GLU A 74 7.58 -2.75 2.71
N VAL A 75 7.21 -1.48 2.85
CA VAL A 75 7.13 -0.56 1.72
C VAL A 75 8.50 0.10 1.59
N ARG A 76 9.11 -0.02 0.41
CA ARG A 76 10.44 0.48 0.10
C ARG A 76 10.35 1.54 -0.99
N ASP A 77 11.16 2.59 -0.88
CA ASP A 77 11.33 3.57 -1.95
C ASP A 77 12.11 3.01 -3.14
N SER A 78 12.29 3.83 -4.18
CA SER A 78 13.05 3.48 -5.39
C SER A 78 14.53 3.19 -5.15
N GLY A 79 15.09 3.67 -4.03
CA GLY A 79 16.44 3.35 -3.58
C GLY A 79 16.51 2.04 -2.76
N GLY A 80 15.38 1.40 -2.49
CA GLY A 80 15.29 0.17 -1.70
C GLY A 80 15.24 0.40 -0.19
N SER A 81 15.21 1.65 0.28
CA SER A 81 15.11 1.96 1.71
C SER A 81 13.69 1.74 2.19
N VAL A 82 13.52 1.10 3.35
CA VAL A 82 12.21 0.92 3.96
C VAL A 82 11.66 2.27 4.41
N VAL A 83 10.49 2.64 3.92
CA VAL A 83 9.77 3.87 4.31
C VAL A 83 8.66 3.57 5.31
N LEU A 84 7.96 2.45 5.15
CA LEU A 84 6.88 2.01 6.04
C LEU A 84 6.99 0.51 6.32
N LYS A 85 6.58 0.13 7.53
CA LYS A 85 6.36 -1.26 7.91
C LYS A 85 4.89 -1.44 8.27
N VAL A 86 4.27 -2.47 7.70
CA VAL A 86 2.88 -2.82 7.95
C VAL A 86 2.80 -4.21 8.56
N ARG A 87 2.19 -4.32 9.74
CA ARG A 87 1.97 -5.62 10.41
C ARG A 87 0.48 -5.92 10.47
N ALA A 88 0.07 -7.00 9.82
CA ALA A 88 -1.32 -7.45 9.78
C ALA A 88 -1.59 -8.52 10.86
N HIS A 89 -2.62 -8.31 11.68
CA HIS A 89 -3.09 -9.23 12.72
C HIS A 89 -4.59 -9.02 12.99
N ASP A 90 -5.39 -10.08 13.01
CA ASP A 90 -6.84 -10.05 13.33
C ASP A 90 -7.60 -8.86 12.71
N SER A 91 -7.56 -8.74 11.38
CA SER A 91 -8.23 -7.68 10.61
C SER A 91 -7.77 -6.24 10.92
N ARG A 92 -6.59 -6.12 11.55
CA ARG A 92 -5.94 -4.84 11.87
C ARG A 92 -4.54 -4.81 11.28
N PHE A 93 -4.19 -3.66 10.72
CA PHE A 93 -2.88 -3.36 10.19
C PHE A 93 -2.26 -2.26 11.02
N LEU A 94 -1.10 -2.54 11.62
CA LEU A 94 -0.31 -1.56 12.35
C LEU A 94 0.73 -0.99 11.40
N VAL A 95 0.75 0.33 11.25
CA VAL A 95 1.66 1.04 10.36
C VAL A 95 2.70 1.79 11.19
N THR A 96 3.97 1.52 10.91
CA THR A 96 5.10 2.19 11.56
C THR A 96 6.05 2.76 10.52
N ARG A 97 6.87 3.71 10.93
CA ARG A 97 8.07 4.12 10.20
C ARG A 97 9.11 2.99 10.20
N ALA A 98 10.17 3.18 9.42
CA ALA A 98 11.31 2.27 9.32
C ALA A 98 11.96 1.94 10.67
N ASP A 99 12.09 2.97 11.53
CA ASP A 99 12.63 2.91 12.89
C ASP A 99 11.69 2.23 13.91
N GLY A 100 10.47 1.88 13.51
CA GLY A 100 9.46 1.28 14.38
C GLY A 100 8.54 2.29 15.08
N THR A 101 8.75 3.59 14.88
CA THR A 101 7.86 4.63 15.42
C THR A 101 6.44 4.44 14.89
N PRO A 102 5.41 4.32 15.76
CA PRO A 102 4.04 4.10 15.32
C PRO A 102 3.48 5.34 14.62
N ILE A 103 2.86 5.12 13.45
CA ILE A 103 2.14 6.15 12.70
C ILE A 103 0.65 6.04 13.00
N GLY A 104 0.11 4.82 12.90
CA GLY A 104 -1.32 4.57 13.10
C GLY A 104 -1.70 3.12 12.84
N ALA A 105 -3.01 2.90 12.73
CA ALA A 105 -3.57 1.60 12.44
C ALA A 105 -4.74 1.72 11.46
N ILE A 106 -4.87 0.70 10.61
CA ILE A 106 -6.02 0.49 9.72
C ILE A 106 -6.77 -0.72 10.28
N ALA A 107 -8.04 -0.59 10.60
CA ALA A 107 -8.82 -1.69 11.18
C ALA A 107 -10.12 -1.86 10.42
N ALA A 108 -10.56 -3.11 10.23
CA ALA A 108 -11.88 -3.38 9.67
C ALA A 108 -12.98 -2.74 10.54
N ASP A 109 -13.93 -2.10 9.88
CA ASP A 109 -15.12 -1.50 10.48
C ASP A 109 -16.34 -2.03 9.69
N GLY A 110 -16.71 -3.26 9.99
CA GLY A 110 -17.70 -4.01 9.20
C GLY A 110 -17.09 -4.76 8.01
N ARG A 111 -17.93 -5.10 7.02
CA ARG A 111 -17.55 -5.99 5.90
C ARG A 111 -16.83 -5.29 4.75
N THR A 112 -17.15 -4.02 4.50
CA THR A 112 -16.74 -3.28 3.29
C THR A 112 -15.95 -2.03 3.60
N ARG A 113 -15.65 -1.77 4.88
CA ARG A 113 -15.03 -0.54 5.34
C ARG A 113 -13.87 -0.85 6.29
N PHE A 114 -12.85 -0.01 6.20
CA PHE A 114 -11.74 0.04 7.13
C PHE A 114 -11.57 1.48 7.60
N THR A 115 -11.20 1.64 8.86
CA THR A 115 -10.99 2.94 9.50
C THR A 115 -9.51 3.18 9.72
N PHE A 116 -9.03 4.36 9.36
CA PHE A 116 -7.67 4.82 9.60
C PHE A 116 -7.64 5.59 10.91
N SER A 117 -6.80 5.14 11.83
CA SER A 117 -6.65 5.74 13.16
C SER A 117 -5.20 6.13 13.42
N ALA A 118 -4.98 7.32 13.98
CA ALA A 118 -3.68 7.78 14.43
C ALA A 118 -3.84 8.51 15.75
N ARG A 119 -2.96 8.21 16.73
CA ARG A 119 -3.02 8.79 18.09
C ARG A 119 -4.42 8.70 18.72
N GLY A 120 -5.11 7.58 18.52
CA GLY A 120 -6.46 7.33 19.05
C GLY A 120 -7.60 8.07 18.35
N ARG A 121 -7.34 8.80 17.25
CA ARG A 121 -8.37 9.52 16.48
C ARG A 121 -8.51 8.95 15.09
N THR A 122 -9.73 8.91 14.57
CA THR A 122 -10.00 8.59 13.17
C THR A 122 -9.48 9.72 12.28
N VAL A 123 -8.64 9.38 11.30
CA VAL A 123 -8.05 10.32 10.35
C VAL A 123 -8.50 10.09 8.91
N GLY A 124 -9.23 9.00 8.66
CA GLY A 124 -9.76 8.66 7.35
C GLY A 124 -10.40 7.29 7.32
N THR A 125 -10.88 6.88 6.16
CA THR A 125 -11.47 5.55 5.94
C THR A 125 -11.12 5.01 4.55
N LEU A 126 -11.17 3.70 4.40
CA LEU A 126 -11.19 3.00 3.12
C LEU A 126 -12.53 2.27 3.00
N GLN A 127 -13.17 2.41 1.85
CA GLN A 127 -14.49 1.87 1.57
C GLN A 127 -14.48 1.14 0.23
N ASP A 128 -14.90 -0.11 0.22
CA ASP A 128 -15.23 -0.84 -1.00
C ASP A 128 -16.45 -0.17 -1.67
N ARG A 129 -16.30 0.14 -2.96
CA ARG A 129 -17.31 0.80 -3.81
C ARG A 129 -18.02 -0.21 -4.73
N GLY A 130 -17.64 -1.48 -4.69
CA GLY A 130 -18.05 -2.50 -5.66
C GLY A 130 -17.27 -2.38 -6.97
N GLY A 131 -17.42 -3.37 -7.85
CA GLY A 131 -16.79 -3.35 -9.18
C GLY A 131 -15.26 -3.38 -9.19
N GLY A 132 -14.63 -3.76 -8.07
CA GLY A 132 -13.17 -3.79 -7.93
C GLY A 132 -12.51 -2.44 -7.62
N GLY A 133 -13.31 -1.43 -7.23
CA GLY A 133 -12.84 -0.10 -6.82
C GLY A 133 -12.97 0.15 -5.32
N TYR A 134 -12.00 0.86 -4.77
CA TYR A 134 -11.97 1.27 -3.36
C TYR A 134 -11.75 2.78 -3.28
N GLY A 135 -12.55 3.46 -2.47
CA GLY A 135 -12.40 4.88 -2.16
C GLY A 135 -11.72 5.06 -0.81
N LEU A 136 -10.72 5.92 -0.76
CA LEU A 136 -10.04 6.33 0.47
C LEU A 136 -10.39 7.78 0.75
N THR A 137 -10.84 8.06 1.97
CA THR A 137 -11.28 9.40 2.40
C THR A 137 -10.46 9.88 3.59
N GLY A 138 -10.28 11.21 3.68
CA GLY A 138 -9.73 11.85 4.87
C GLY A 138 -10.77 12.03 5.98
N ALA A 139 -10.37 12.63 7.10
CA ALA A 139 -11.24 12.85 8.26
C ALA A 139 -12.50 13.68 7.96
N SER A 140 -12.44 14.57 6.96
CA SER A 140 -13.57 15.38 6.48
C SER A 140 -14.55 14.61 5.58
N GLY A 141 -14.27 13.34 5.25
CA GLY A 141 -15.02 12.56 4.27
C GLY A 141 -14.67 12.88 2.81
N THR A 142 -13.76 13.82 2.56
CA THR A 142 -13.24 14.12 1.22
C THR A 142 -12.47 12.92 0.68
N GLU A 143 -12.76 12.50 -0.54
CA GLU A 143 -11.98 11.45 -1.22
C GLU A 143 -10.58 11.97 -1.50
N VAL A 144 -9.56 11.26 -1.01
CA VAL A 144 -8.15 11.64 -1.10
C VAL A 144 -7.35 10.72 -2.01
N ALA A 145 -7.80 9.48 -2.14
CA ALA A 145 -7.26 8.52 -3.08
C ALA A 145 -8.33 7.53 -3.51
N ARG A 146 -8.15 6.95 -4.69
CA ARG A 146 -8.96 5.88 -5.22
C ARG A 146 -8.06 4.79 -5.73
N ALA A 147 -8.52 3.56 -5.59
CA ALA A 147 -7.65 2.44 -5.83
C ALA A 147 -8.48 1.37 -6.56
N THR A 148 -8.12 1.09 -7.82
CA THR A 148 -8.95 0.38 -8.81
C THR A 148 -8.21 -0.80 -9.43
N LYS A 149 -8.86 -1.97 -9.46
CA LYS A 149 -8.35 -3.14 -10.19
C LYS A 149 -8.50 -2.91 -11.68
N THR A 150 -7.38 -2.87 -12.40
CA THR A 150 -7.40 -2.86 -13.85
C THR A 150 -7.51 -4.31 -14.33
N LEU A 151 -8.72 -4.74 -14.67
CA LEU A 151 -8.90 -5.98 -15.43
C LEU A 151 -8.35 -5.77 -16.85
N HIS A 152 -7.72 -6.81 -17.42
CA HIS A 152 -7.21 -6.81 -18.79
C HIS A 152 -8.18 -6.09 -19.76
N GLY A 153 -7.69 -5.05 -20.43
CA GLY A 153 -8.37 -4.41 -21.56
C GLY A 153 -8.99 -3.03 -21.33
N ALA A 154 -9.00 -2.46 -20.11
CA ALA A 154 -9.77 -1.24 -19.83
C ALA A 154 -8.97 0.09 -19.69
N LEU A 155 -7.63 0.11 -19.66
CA LEU A 155 -6.87 1.37 -19.74
C LEU A 155 -5.59 1.25 -20.58
N ARG A 156 -5.62 1.92 -21.75
CA ARG A 156 -4.52 2.45 -22.57
C ARG A 156 -3.28 1.56 -22.76
N GLU A 157 -3.32 0.72 -23.81
CA GLU A 157 -2.27 0.33 -24.79
C GLU A 157 -0.78 0.15 -24.37
N THR A 158 -0.39 0.24 -23.10
CA THR A 158 1.00 0.14 -22.62
C THR A 158 1.18 -0.82 -21.44
N PHE A 159 0.11 -1.21 -20.74
CA PHE A 159 0.17 -2.16 -19.61
C PHE A 159 -0.50 -3.49 -19.97
N THR A 160 0.00 -4.13 -21.02
CA THR A 160 -0.48 -5.43 -21.50
C THR A 160 0.28 -6.55 -20.77
N GLY A 161 -0.23 -6.97 -19.60
CA GLY A 161 0.21 -8.23 -18.98
C GLY A 161 0.10 -8.31 -17.45
N GLY A 162 -0.91 -9.05 -16.97
CA GLY A 162 -1.01 -9.51 -15.58
C GLY A 162 -1.96 -8.70 -14.68
N ASP A 163 -2.08 -9.12 -13.42
CA ASP A 163 -2.90 -8.45 -12.39
C ASP A 163 -2.23 -7.14 -11.95
N HIS A 164 -2.70 -6.01 -12.48
CA HIS A 164 -2.24 -4.67 -12.11
C HIS A 164 -3.33 -3.94 -11.31
N TYR A 165 -2.89 -3.10 -10.38
CA TYR A 165 -3.77 -2.24 -9.60
C TYR A 165 -3.25 -0.81 -9.67
N VAL A 166 -4.16 0.14 -9.86
CA VAL A 166 -3.81 1.55 -9.94
C VAL A 166 -4.37 2.27 -8.72
N VAL A 167 -3.50 2.98 -8.02
CA VAL A 167 -3.86 3.92 -6.96
C VAL A 167 -3.71 5.32 -7.53
N GLU A 168 -4.80 6.05 -7.57
CA GLU A 168 -4.85 7.47 -7.90
C GLU A 168 -4.96 8.27 -6.60
N VAL A 169 -4.04 9.21 -6.39
CA VAL A 169 -4.01 10.10 -5.23
C VAL A 169 -4.35 11.51 -5.72
N PHE A 170 -5.48 12.04 -5.24
CA PHE A 170 -6.07 13.26 -5.78
C PHE A 170 -5.39 14.55 -5.29
N ALA A 171 -4.64 14.49 -4.19
CA ALA A 171 -3.95 15.63 -3.61
C ALA A 171 -2.69 15.20 -2.85
N GLN A 172 -1.77 16.14 -2.63
CA GLN A 172 -0.63 15.89 -1.75
C GLN A 172 -1.13 15.71 -0.32
N LEU A 173 -0.89 14.52 0.24
CA LEU A 173 -1.33 14.17 1.57
C LEU A 173 -0.23 14.45 2.59
N THR A 174 -0.61 14.80 3.80
CA THR A 174 0.31 14.98 4.93
C THR A 174 0.19 13.80 5.90
N ASP A 175 1.27 13.50 6.60
CA ASP A 175 1.23 12.51 7.68
C ASP A 175 0.29 12.93 8.83
N PRO A 176 -0.37 11.97 9.48
CA PRO A 176 -0.23 10.52 9.32
C PRO A 176 -1.09 9.94 8.18
N LEU A 177 -1.96 10.74 7.55
CA LEU A 177 -2.91 10.24 6.55
C LEU A 177 -2.19 9.72 5.29
N ALA A 178 -1.15 10.42 4.82
CA ALA A 178 -0.35 9.99 3.68
C ALA A 178 0.18 8.56 3.86
N SER A 179 0.88 8.31 4.97
CA SER A 179 1.41 6.98 5.29
C SER A 179 0.33 5.91 5.42
N LEU A 180 -0.83 6.22 6.01
CA LEU A 180 -1.93 5.27 6.16
C LEU A 180 -2.61 4.95 4.82
N VAL A 181 -2.77 5.95 3.94
CA VAL A 181 -3.31 5.77 2.59
C VAL A 181 -2.37 4.91 1.75
N ILE A 182 -1.08 5.22 1.74
CA ILE A 182 -0.07 4.45 0.99
C ILE A 182 0.04 3.02 1.55
N ALA A 183 0.14 2.86 2.87
CA ALA A 183 0.14 1.54 3.49
C ALA A 183 -1.12 0.74 3.13
N ALA A 184 -2.30 1.36 3.22
CA ALA A 184 -3.57 0.71 2.90
C ALA A 184 -3.62 0.26 1.43
N ALA A 185 -3.38 1.18 0.51
CA ALA A 185 -3.50 0.95 -0.92
C ALA A 185 -2.50 -0.11 -1.43
N LEU A 186 -1.31 -0.15 -0.85
CA LEU A 186 -0.25 -1.06 -1.27
C LEU A 186 -0.26 -2.43 -0.58
N THR A 187 -0.93 -2.58 0.58
CA THR A 187 -0.91 -3.84 1.36
C THR A 187 -2.28 -4.50 1.55
N LEU A 188 -3.41 -3.79 1.48
CA LEU A 188 -4.71 -4.45 1.64
C LEU A 188 -4.97 -5.48 0.52
N GLY A 189 -4.59 -5.17 -0.71
CA GLY A 189 -4.73 -6.09 -1.86
C GLY A 189 -3.80 -7.29 -1.82
N THR A 190 -2.81 -7.33 -0.92
CA THR A 190 -1.87 -8.45 -0.78
C THR A 190 -2.11 -9.25 0.51
N ALA A 191 -2.52 -8.57 1.58
CA ALA A 191 -2.67 -9.12 2.91
C ALA A 191 -4.10 -9.59 3.24
N LEU A 192 -5.12 -8.88 2.75
CA LEU A 192 -6.44 -9.48 2.69
C LEU A 192 -6.43 -10.34 1.44
N ARG A 193 -6.80 -11.61 1.60
CA ARG A 193 -7.49 -12.32 0.53
C ARG A 193 -8.97 -11.95 0.68
N PRO A 194 -9.48 -10.80 0.16
CA PRO A 194 -10.87 -10.86 -0.27
C PRO A 194 -10.94 -12.07 -1.20
N THR A 195 -11.96 -12.89 -1.02
CA THR A 195 -12.31 -13.89 -2.03
C THR A 195 -12.38 -13.17 -3.38
N TRP A 196 -11.31 -13.30 -4.15
CA TRP A 196 -11.10 -12.75 -5.47
C TRP A 196 -11.64 -13.70 -6.53
#